data_AF-A0A4Y2H3N6-F1
#
_entry.id   AF-A0A4Y2H3N6-F1
#
_cell.length_a   1.000
_cell.length_b   1.000
_cell.length_c   1.000
_cell.angle_alpha   90.00
_cell.angle_beta   90.00
_cell.angle_gamma   90.00
#
_symmetry.space_group_name_H-M   'P 1'
#
loop_
_entity.id
_entity.type
_entity.pdbx_description
1 polymer ?
#
loop_
_entity_poly.entity_id
_entity_poly.type
_entity_poly.pdbx_seq_one_letter_code
_entity_poly.pdbx_strand_id
1 'polypeptide(L)'
;MPYPSIFRNKPSYLPHEASTSRKSPSERITALKLRDEQNFAEWCTNGTVNSFEIFQETYVKKLIDGWLNIRTDNFVLCYRLDINQCPSIFVSMKIYKDLTVEIWHDSVLLKTKSYHFILGEHNKCDRWTQFDSLLSWLAAFKPNDVKSNEKIENAIHLIKDAYSQQDDNDKTLFFSVIIEQLKLTLSSKHIYSTEFLLLAAKFYFFYPAAYSFTHSSKILILSHLVYIKKLSNALKGPSSVSNNNHTMYFQKKNEMLSPHEKLI
;
A
#
# COMPACT_ATOMS: atom_id res chain seq x y z
N MET A 1 64.91 -40.75 43.50
CA MET A 1 64.49 -41.04 44.88
C MET A 1 63.03 -40.64 45.02
N PRO A 2 62.11 -41.56 45.35
CA PRO A 2 60.70 -41.23 45.57
C PRO A 2 60.48 -40.75 47.01
N TYR A 3 59.73 -39.66 47.18
CA TYR A 3 59.30 -39.18 48.50
C TYR A 3 58.16 -40.07 49.04
N PRO A 4 58.22 -40.54 50.30
CA PRO A 4 57.17 -41.38 50.85
C PRO A 4 55.92 -40.54 51.19
N SER A 5 54.76 -40.99 50.72
CA SER A 5 53.47 -40.37 51.02
C SER A 5 52.90 -40.89 52.34
N ILE A 6 52.52 -39.97 53.23
CA ILE A 6 52.12 -40.25 54.62
C ILE A 6 50.62 -40.66 54.74
N PHE A 7 49.87 -40.65 53.63
CA PHE A 7 48.42 -40.87 53.63
C PHE A 7 48.06 -42.18 52.92
N ARG A 8 47.64 -43.18 53.69
CA ARG A 8 47.36 -44.55 53.21
C ARG A 8 46.13 -44.68 52.29
N ASN A 9 45.22 -43.71 52.30
CA ASN A 9 44.02 -43.70 51.45
C ASN A 9 43.74 -42.27 50.99
N LYS A 10 44.19 -41.90 49.79
CA LYS A 10 43.76 -40.63 49.17
C LYS A 10 42.32 -40.79 48.66
N PRO A 11 41.42 -39.84 48.95
CA PRO A 11 40.05 -39.92 48.44
C PRO A 11 40.01 -39.66 46.93
N SER A 12 39.15 -40.39 46.20
CA SER A 12 39.16 -40.45 44.72
C SER A 12 38.70 -39.17 44.01
N TYR A 13 38.34 -38.12 44.75
CA TYR A 13 37.96 -36.82 44.19
C TYR A 13 39.16 -35.96 43.81
N LEU A 14 40.38 -36.40 44.12
CA LEU A 14 41.60 -35.74 43.63
C LEU A 14 41.79 -36.14 42.16
N PRO A 15 41.65 -35.22 41.19
CA PRO A 15 41.81 -35.54 39.78
C PRO A 15 43.22 -36.12 39.54
N HIS A 16 43.28 -37.26 38.85
CA HIS A 16 44.53 -37.90 38.44
C HIS A 16 45.25 -37.12 37.34
N GLU A 17 44.54 -36.23 36.65
CA GLU A 17 45.09 -35.35 35.64
C GLU A 17 45.44 -34.00 36.25
N ALA A 18 46.64 -33.50 35.93
CA ALA A 18 47.02 -32.15 36.30
C ALA A 18 46.02 -31.16 35.68
N SER A 19 45.50 -30.23 36.49
CA SER A 19 44.63 -29.17 35.98
C SER A 19 45.34 -28.49 34.80
N THR A 20 44.67 -28.38 33.65
CA THR A 20 45.18 -27.61 32.52
C THR A 20 45.69 -26.26 33.02
N SER A 21 46.95 -25.94 32.70
CA SER A 21 47.59 -24.68 33.08
C SER A 21 46.65 -23.49 32.87
N ARG A 22 46.64 -22.54 33.82
CA ARG A 22 45.83 -21.32 33.70
C ARG A 22 46.22 -20.62 32.39
N LYS A 23 45.33 -20.68 31.41
CA LYS A 23 45.46 -19.96 30.13
C LYS A 23 45.72 -18.49 30.42
N SER A 24 46.60 -17.88 29.64
CA SER A 24 46.92 -16.46 29.77
C SER A 24 45.64 -15.61 29.59
N PRO A 25 45.53 -14.43 30.22
CA PRO A 25 44.36 -13.57 30.07
C PRO A 25 44.02 -13.27 28.60
N SER A 26 45.04 -13.09 27.76
CA SER A 26 44.89 -12.93 26.31
C SER A 26 44.27 -14.15 25.64
N GLU A 27 44.77 -15.36 25.92
CA GLU A 27 44.17 -16.60 25.38
C GLU A 27 42.71 -16.79 25.80
N ARG A 28 42.35 -16.41 27.03
CA ARG A 28 40.94 -16.45 27.49
C ARG A 28 40.06 -15.46 26.72
N ILE A 29 40.54 -14.24 26.50
CA ILE A 29 39.80 -13.22 25.74
C ILE A 29 39.62 -13.67 24.29
N THR A 30 40.66 -14.21 23.65
CA THR A 30 40.58 -14.69 22.27
C THR A 30 39.63 -15.89 22.15
N ALA A 31 39.67 -16.84 23.10
CA ALA A 31 38.75 -17.97 23.10
C ALA A 31 37.28 -17.59 23.37
N LEU A 32 37.05 -16.55 24.19
CA LEU A 32 35.71 -15.98 24.40
C LEU A 32 35.19 -15.32 23.12
N LYS A 33 36.00 -14.46 22.49
CA LYS A 33 35.63 -13.83 21.21
C LYS A 33 35.32 -14.85 20.13
N LEU A 34 36.14 -15.91 20.01
CA LEU A 34 35.92 -16.97 19.03
C LEU A 34 34.59 -17.70 19.29
N ARG A 35 34.24 -17.96 20.56
CA ARG A 35 32.93 -18.54 20.90
C ARG A 35 31.79 -17.59 20.58
N ASP A 36 31.93 -16.31 20.90
CA ASP A 36 30.90 -15.32 20.62
C ASP A 36 30.69 -15.16 19.11
N GLU A 37 31.77 -15.18 18.33
CA GLU A 37 31.73 -15.17 16.85
C GLU A 37 31.08 -16.45 16.29
N GLN A 38 31.40 -17.62 16.83
CA GLN A 38 30.78 -18.89 16.44
C GLN A 38 29.28 -18.91 16.77
N ASN A 39 28.91 -18.52 17.99
CA ASN A 39 27.52 -18.40 18.41
C ASN A 39 26.75 -17.40 17.54
N PHE A 40 27.38 -16.28 17.18
CA PHE A 40 26.80 -15.29 16.29
C PHE A 40 26.62 -15.83 14.88
N ALA A 41 27.60 -16.57 14.35
CA ALA A 41 27.52 -17.20 13.04
C ALA A 41 26.41 -18.27 12.98
N GLU A 42 26.32 -19.13 13.99
CA GLU A 42 25.25 -20.11 14.15
C GLU A 42 23.88 -19.44 14.29
N TRP A 43 23.80 -18.35 15.04
CA TRP A 43 22.56 -17.58 15.17
C TRP A 43 22.15 -16.94 13.82
N CYS A 44 23.11 -16.43 13.05
CA CYS A 44 22.86 -15.89 11.72
C CYS A 44 22.35 -16.95 10.74
N THR A 45 22.95 -18.16 10.74
CA THR A 45 22.56 -19.25 9.83
C THR A 45 21.25 -19.92 10.23
N ASN A 46 20.97 -20.05 11.53
CA ASN A 46 19.69 -20.59 12.01
C ASN A 46 18.56 -19.55 11.89
N GLY A 47 18.90 -18.26 11.81
CA GLY A 47 17.96 -17.15 11.68
C GLY A 47 17.44 -16.92 10.27
N THR A 48 18.07 -17.50 9.24
CA THR A 48 17.66 -17.32 7.83
C THR A 48 16.59 -18.32 7.39
N VAL A 49 15.63 -17.82 6.63
CA VAL A 49 14.61 -18.60 5.95
C VAL A 49 15.15 -18.95 4.57
N ASN A 50 15.79 -20.11 4.46
CA ASN A 50 16.49 -20.50 3.24
C ASN A 50 15.54 -20.89 2.09
N SER A 51 14.32 -21.35 2.40
CA SER A 51 13.31 -21.70 1.41
C SER A 51 11.88 -21.58 1.97
N PHE A 52 10.90 -21.49 1.07
CA PHE A 52 9.48 -21.44 1.44
C PHE A 52 8.99 -22.74 2.07
N GLU A 53 9.54 -23.89 1.69
CA GLU A 53 9.21 -25.19 2.27
C GLU A 53 9.60 -25.23 3.76
N ILE A 54 10.83 -24.79 4.08
CA ILE A 54 11.30 -24.68 5.48
C ILE A 54 10.43 -23.69 6.26
N PHE A 55 10.03 -22.60 5.62
CA PHE A 55 9.12 -21.64 6.21
C PHE A 55 7.79 -22.30 6.59
N GLN A 56 7.14 -23.00 5.67
CA GLN A 56 5.86 -23.70 5.87
C GLN A 56 5.89 -24.71 7.02
N GLU A 57 7.00 -25.41 7.22
CA GLU A 57 7.14 -26.37 8.31
C GLU A 57 7.22 -25.69 9.69
N THR A 58 7.85 -24.52 9.77
CA THR A 58 8.29 -23.95 11.05
C THR A 58 7.44 -22.78 11.53
N TYR A 59 6.82 -22.01 10.64
CA TYR A 59 6.17 -20.73 10.99
C TYR A 59 5.03 -20.87 12.02
N VAL A 60 4.32 -22.00 12.05
CA VAL A 60 3.22 -22.23 13.01
C VAL A 60 3.71 -22.28 14.45
N LYS A 61 4.93 -22.74 14.69
CA LYS A 61 5.51 -22.73 16.04
C LYS A 61 5.80 -21.31 16.55
N LYS A 62 5.87 -20.34 15.64
CA LYS A 62 6.16 -18.92 15.93
C LYS A 62 4.90 -18.04 15.90
N LEU A 63 3.75 -18.58 15.52
CA LEU A 63 2.50 -17.82 15.52
C LEU A 63 2.05 -17.53 16.95
N ILE A 64 1.68 -16.28 17.20
CA ILE A 64 1.15 -15.82 18.49
C ILE A 64 -0.30 -16.30 18.63
N ASP A 65 -0.75 -16.55 19.86
CA ASP A 65 -2.14 -16.90 20.16
C ASP A 65 -3.13 -15.89 19.53
N GLY A 66 -4.20 -16.44 18.93
CA GLY A 66 -5.23 -15.65 18.25
C GLY A 66 -4.98 -15.39 16.76
N TRP A 67 -3.83 -15.81 16.21
CA TRP A 67 -3.62 -15.83 14.76
C TRP A 67 -4.08 -17.16 14.15
N LEU A 68 -4.83 -17.06 13.06
CA LEU A 68 -5.21 -18.16 12.21
C LEU A 68 -4.28 -18.22 11.00
N ASN A 69 -4.18 -19.39 10.39
CA ASN A 69 -3.34 -19.58 9.22
C ASN A 69 -3.97 -20.52 8.18
N ILE A 70 -3.68 -20.25 6.91
CA ILE A 70 -4.04 -21.08 5.77
C ILE A 70 -2.75 -21.36 4.98
N ARG A 71 -2.51 -22.63 4.70
CA ARG A 71 -1.37 -23.11 3.92
C ARG A 71 -1.83 -23.49 2.52
N THR A 72 -1.14 -22.97 1.52
CA THR A 72 -1.30 -23.35 0.11
C THR A 72 0.09 -23.53 -0.51
N ASP A 73 0.19 -24.26 -1.61
CA ASP A 73 1.48 -24.51 -2.30
C ASP A 73 2.19 -23.22 -2.75
N ASN A 74 1.42 -22.16 -3.01
CA ASN A 74 1.94 -20.90 -3.55
C ASN A 74 2.12 -19.80 -2.49
N PHE A 75 1.43 -19.90 -1.36
CA PHE A 75 1.46 -18.88 -0.31
C PHE A 75 1.02 -19.42 1.06
N VAL A 76 1.48 -18.76 2.10
CA VAL A 76 0.99 -18.89 3.47
C VAL A 76 0.25 -17.62 3.83
N LEU A 77 -0.97 -17.75 4.35
CA LEU A 77 -1.75 -16.63 4.86
C LEU A 77 -1.85 -16.74 6.38
N CYS A 78 -1.44 -15.71 7.09
CA CYS A 78 -1.61 -15.55 8.54
C CYS A 78 -2.58 -14.39 8.77
N TYR A 79 -3.62 -14.57 9.58
CA TYR A 79 -4.63 -13.53 9.78
C TYR A 79 -5.27 -13.55 11.17
N ARG A 80 -5.87 -12.42 11.56
CA ARG A 80 -6.68 -12.26 12.76
C ARG A 80 -8.08 -11.86 12.38
N LEU A 81 -9.06 -12.43 13.08
CA LEU A 81 -10.47 -12.12 12.90
C LEU A 81 -10.92 -11.10 13.94
N ASP A 82 -11.73 -10.13 13.51
CA ASP A 82 -12.61 -9.38 14.39
C ASP A 82 -14.02 -10.00 14.34
N ILE A 83 -14.53 -10.37 15.51
CA ILE A 83 -15.81 -11.05 15.70
C ILE A 83 -16.81 -10.12 16.42
N ASN A 84 -16.47 -8.84 16.66
CA ASN A 84 -17.36 -7.91 17.36
C ASN A 84 -18.69 -7.67 16.62
N GLN A 85 -18.67 -7.70 15.28
CA GLN A 85 -19.85 -7.57 14.42
C GLN A 85 -19.92 -8.74 13.43
N CYS A 86 -20.05 -8.46 12.13
CA CYS A 86 -19.85 -9.46 11.09
C CYS A 86 -18.37 -9.91 11.12
N PRO A 87 -18.09 -11.23 11.20
CA PRO A 87 -16.73 -11.74 11.20
C PRO A 87 -15.96 -11.20 9.99
N SER A 88 -14.92 -10.43 10.26
CA SER A 88 -14.10 -9.81 9.23
C SER A 88 -12.63 -9.98 9.56
N ILE A 89 -11.80 -10.00 8.53
CA ILE A 89 -10.35 -10.08 8.69
C ILE A 89 -9.86 -8.71 9.12
N PHE A 90 -9.44 -8.61 10.38
CA PHE A 90 -8.88 -7.38 10.95
C PHE A 90 -7.50 -7.10 10.36
N VAL A 91 -6.61 -8.09 10.45
CA VAL A 91 -5.26 -8.01 9.90
C VAL A 91 -4.95 -9.32 9.20
N SER A 92 -4.31 -9.24 8.04
CA SER A 92 -3.73 -10.41 7.39
C SER A 92 -2.38 -10.12 6.77
N MET A 93 -1.57 -11.16 6.70
CA MET A 93 -0.26 -11.17 6.11
C MET A 93 -0.16 -12.40 5.22
N LYS A 94 0.10 -12.17 3.93
CA LYS A 94 0.29 -13.21 2.93
C LYS A 94 1.75 -13.25 2.52
N ILE A 95 2.35 -14.43 2.61
CA ILE A 95 3.75 -14.68 2.28
C ILE A 95 3.77 -15.61 1.09
N TYR A 96 4.37 -15.17 -0.01
CA TYR A 96 4.46 -15.93 -1.26
C TYR A 96 5.67 -16.87 -1.26
N LYS A 97 5.72 -17.74 -2.28
CA LYS A 97 6.80 -18.72 -2.48
C LYS A 97 8.20 -18.08 -2.60
N ASP A 98 8.28 -16.86 -3.11
CA ASP A 98 9.53 -16.09 -3.20
C ASP A 98 9.86 -15.31 -1.92
N LEU A 99 9.13 -15.59 -0.83
CA LEU A 99 9.17 -14.95 0.48
C LEU A 99 8.74 -13.47 0.47
N THR A 100 8.14 -12.98 -0.61
CA THR A 100 7.56 -11.63 -0.60
C THR A 100 6.32 -11.58 0.28
N VAL A 101 6.11 -10.42 0.91
CA VAL A 101 5.04 -10.24 1.89
C VAL A 101 4.08 -9.15 1.45
N GLU A 102 2.79 -9.45 1.49
CA GLU A 102 1.72 -8.48 1.39
C GLU A 102 0.92 -8.46 2.69
N ILE A 103 0.52 -7.28 3.14
CA ILE A 103 -0.15 -7.08 4.42
C ILE A 103 -1.42 -6.27 4.19
N TRP A 104 -2.52 -6.73 4.76
CA TRP A 104 -3.79 -6.01 4.79
C TRP A 104 -4.20 -5.70 6.21
N HIS A 105 -4.79 -4.52 6.38
CA HIS A 105 -5.43 -4.08 7.61
C HIS A 105 -6.81 -3.51 7.28
N ASP A 106 -7.86 -3.98 7.94
CA ASP A 106 -9.26 -3.60 7.67
C ASP A 106 -9.61 -3.63 6.17
N SER A 107 -9.21 -4.71 5.49
CA SER A 107 -9.37 -4.88 4.02
C SER A 107 -8.63 -3.86 3.13
N VAL A 108 -7.71 -3.06 3.68
CA VAL A 108 -6.85 -2.14 2.94
C VAL A 108 -5.46 -2.74 2.80
N LEU A 109 -4.94 -2.84 1.57
CA LEU A 109 -3.57 -3.26 1.31
C LEU A 109 -2.59 -2.17 1.77
N LEU A 110 -1.68 -2.51 2.69
CA LEU A 110 -0.65 -1.60 3.14
C LEU A 110 0.48 -1.49 2.11
N LYS A 111 0.89 -0.25 1.83
CA LYS A 111 2.03 0.01 0.94
C LYS A 111 3.32 -0.55 1.56
N THR A 112 4.18 -1.12 0.72
CA THR A 112 5.49 -1.68 1.11
C THR A 112 6.35 -0.72 1.93
N LYS A 113 6.24 0.60 1.66
CA LYS A 113 6.93 1.65 2.42
C LYS A 113 6.59 1.65 3.91
N SER A 114 5.39 1.20 4.29
CA SER A 114 4.90 1.23 5.67
C SER A 114 5.62 0.22 6.57
N TYR A 115 6.17 -0.87 6.01
CA TYR A 115 6.89 -1.93 6.73
C TYR A 115 8.29 -2.21 6.15
N HIS A 116 8.78 -1.29 5.30
CA HIS A 116 10.13 -1.33 4.73
C HIS A 116 11.23 -1.30 5.80
N PHE A 117 10.97 -0.70 6.97
CA PHE A 117 11.91 -0.73 8.10
C PHE A 117 12.14 -2.15 8.67
N ILE A 118 11.25 -3.11 8.37
CA ILE A 118 11.37 -4.50 8.80
C ILE A 118 11.93 -5.37 7.66
N LEU A 119 11.32 -5.31 6.48
CA LEU A 119 11.65 -6.20 5.35
C LEU A 119 12.70 -5.65 4.36
N GLY A 120 13.10 -4.39 4.52
CA GLY A 120 14.07 -3.76 3.63
C GLY A 120 13.57 -3.56 2.20
N GLU A 121 14.51 -3.36 1.28
CA GLU A 121 14.26 -2.93 -0.11
C GLU A 121 13.56 -3.98 -0.97
N HIS A 122 13.84 -5.26 -0.72
CA HIS A 122 13.29 -6.35 -1.52
C HIS A 122 11.93 -6.84 -1.03
N ASN A 123 11.41 -6.32 0.09
CA ASN A 123 10.14 -6.73 0.67
C ASN A 123 10.02 -8.25 0.90
N LYS A 124 11.15 -8.89 1.24
CA LYS A 124 11.24 -10.34 1.45
C LYS A 124 11.42 -10.63 2.92
N CYS A 125 10.73 -11.66 3.39
CA CYS A 125 10.91 -12.22 4.72
C CYS A 125 11.99 -13.32 4.66
N ASP A 126 13.26 -12.91 4.53
CA ASP A 126 14.41 -13.81 4.46
C ASP A 126 14.92 -14.22 5.84
N ARG A 127 14.44 -13.60 6.93
CA ARG A 127 14.85 -13.90 8.30
C ARG A 127 13.67 -14.13 9.23
N TRP A 128 13.82 -15.08 10.15
CA TRP A 128 12.83 -15.35 11.19
C TRP A 128 12.60 -14.15 12.12
N THR A 129 13.63 -13.33 12.36
CA THR A 129 13.51 -12.11 13.16
C THR A 129 12.61 -11.08 12.49
N GLN A 130 12.59 -11.00 11.15
CA GLN A 130 11.67 -10.13 10.43
C GLN A 130 10.23 -10.64 10.56
N PHE A 131 10.01 -11.95 10.46
CA PHE A 131 8.69 -12.55 10.68
C PHE A 131 8.17 -12.26 12.09
N ASP A 132 8.99 -12.48 13.12
CA ASP A 132 8.61 -12.20 14.51
C ASP A 132 8.34 -10.70 14.72
N SER A 133 9.17 -9.83 14.13
CA SER A 133 8.98 -8.38 14.19
C SER A 133 7.70 -7.93 13.49
N LEU A 134 7.37 -8.52 12.33
CA LEU A 134 6.11 -8.26 11.62
C LEU A 134 4.91 -8.65 12.48
N LEU A 135 4.91 -9.86 13.06
CA LEU A 135 3.80 -10.30 13.92
C LEU A 135 3.61 -9.38 15.13
N SER A 136 4.71 -8.98 15.78
CA SER A 136 4.67 -8.04 16.92
C SER A 136 4.16 -6.66 16.51
N TRP A 137 4.65 -6.14 15.40
CA TRP A 137 4.21 -4.85 14.85
C TRP A 137 2.73 -4.88 14.45
N LEU A 138 2.27 -5.94 13.80
CA LEU A 138 0.87 -6.13 13.42
C LEU A 138 -0.05 -6.34 14.62
N ALA A 139 0.45 -6.95 15.69
CA ALA A 139 -0.32 -7.08 16.93
C ALA A 139 -0.55 -5.73 17.63
N ALA A 140 0.38 -4.78 17.47
CA ALA A 140 0.30 -3.43 18.03
C ALA A 140 -0.47 -2.43 17.14
N PHE A 141 -0.81 -2.80 15.91
CA PHE A 141 -1.43 -1.92 14.92
C PHE A 141 -2.86 -1.55 15.31
N LYS A 142 -3.21 -0.26 15.18
CA LYS A 142 -4.52 0.28 15.51
C LYS A 142 -5.30 0.68 14.23
N PRO A 143 -6.65 0.73 14.28
CA PRO A 143 -7.49 1.09 13.12
C PRO A 143 -7.21 2.47 12.49
N ASN A 144 -6.62 3.38 13.27
CA ASN A 144 -6.30 4.74 12.84
C ASN A 144 -4.89 4.87 12.23
N ASP A 145 -4.09 3.79 12.25
CA ASP A 145 -2.72 3.83 11.74
C ASP A 145 -2.70 3.75 10.19
N VAL A 146 -3.80 3.29 9.58
CA VAL A 146 -3.99 3.31 8.12
C VAL A 146 -4.31 4.72 7.66
N LYS A 147 -3.47 5.26 6.76
CA LYS A 147 -3.63 6.62 6.22
C LYS A 147 -4.93 6.73 5.42
N SER A 148 -5.64 7.85 5.57
CA SER A 148 -6.89 8.11 4.85
C SER A 148 -6.76 7.95 3.34
N ASN A 149 -5.61 8.33 2.77
CA ASN A 149 -5.33 8.17 1.34
C ASN A 149 -5.35 6.71 0.88
N GLU A 150 -4.87 5.77 1.71
CA GLU A 150 -4.88 4.33 1.40
C GLU A 150 -6.31 3.78 1.46
N LYS A 151 -7.13 4.27 2.39
CA LYS A 151 -8.57 3.93 2.45
C LYS A 151 -9.31 4.41 1.19
N ILE A 152 -9.00 5.62 0.70
CA ILE A 152 -9.58 6.16 -0.54
C ILE A 152 -9.11 5.35 -1.76
N GLU A 153 -7.84 4.98 -1.83
CA GLU A 153 -7.31 4.10 -2.91
C GLU A 153 -8.03 2.74 -2.91
N ASN A 154 -8.26 2.15 -1.74
CA ASN A 154 -9.03 0.92 -1.63
C ASN A 154 -10.48 1.08 -2.08
N ALA A 155 -11.13 2.19 -1.71
CA ALA A 155 -12.49 2.50 -2.18
C ALA A 155 -12.54 2.60 -3.72
N ILE A 156 -11.55 3.23 -4.35
CA ILE A 156 -11.43 3.27 -5.82
C ILE A 156 -11.33 1.86 -6.40
N HIS A 157 -10.53 0.98 -5.77
CA HIS A 157 -10.39 -0.41 -6.20
C HIS A 157 -11.73 -1.17 -6.13
N LEU A 158 -12.44 -1.06 -5.00
CA LEU A 158 -13.74 -1.72 -4.80
C LEU A 158 -14.80 -1.22 -5.81
N ILE A 159 -14.85 0.09 -6.08
CA ILE A 159 -15.78 0.65 -7.08
C ILE A 159 -15.46 0.11 -8.48
N LYS A 160 -14.17 0.02 -8.84
CA LYS A 160 -13.76 -0.54 -10.13
C LYS A 160 -14.09 -2.01 -10.27
N ASP A 161 -13.85 -2.80 -9.24
CA ASP A 161 -14.16 -4.23 -9.24
C ASP A 161 -15.68 -4.47 -9.40
N ALA A 162 -16.49 -3.76 -8.60
CA ALA A 162 -17.95 -3.83 -8.69
C ALA A 162 -18.48 -3.45 -10.08
N TYR A 163 -17.85 -2.47 -10.74
CA TYR A 163 -18.24 -2.03 -12.07
C TYR A 163 -17.72 -2.96 -13.18
N SER A 164 -16.55 -3.58 -13.01
CA SER A 164 -15.99 -4.52 -14.01
C SER A 164 -16.86 -5.77 -14.21
N GLN A 165 -17.75 -6.04 -13.25
CA GLN A 165 -18.69 -7.17 -13.27
C GLN A 165 -20.08 -6.79 -13.83
N GLN A 166 -20.31 -5.52 -14.21
CA GLN A 166 -21.59 -5.07 -14.78
C GLN A 166 -21.50 -4.87 -16.29
N ASP A 167 -22.38 -5.53 -17.06
CA ASP A 167 -22.56 -5.34 -18.51
C ASP A 167 -23.34 -4.05 -18.87
N ASP A 168 -23.72 -3.26 -17.88
CA ASP A 168 -24.60 -2.10 -18.04
C ASP A 168 -23.79 -0.82 -18.35
N ASN A 169 -23.70 -0.50 -19.66
CA ASN A 169 -22.92 0.62 -20.18
C ASN A 169 -23.42 2.00 -19.69
N ASP A 170 -24.66 2.11 -19.23
CA ASP A 170 -25.26 3.41 -18.89
C ASP A 170 -24.68 4.02 -17.61
N LYS A 171 -24.15 3.22 -16.69
CA LYS A 171 -23.56 3.70 -15.42
C LYS A 171 -22.05 3.94 -15.48
N THR A 172 -21.41 3.56 -16.59
CA THR A 172 -19.97 3.68 -16.83
C THR A 172 -19.46 5.09 -16.57
N LEU A 173 -20.15 6.08 -17.16
CA LEU A 173 -19.75 7.48 -17.07
C LEU A 173 -19.92 8.02 -15.64
N PHE A 174 -20.94 7.57 -14.91
CA PHE A 174 -21.13 7.99 -13.52
C PHE A 174 -19.97 7.50 -12.65
N PHE A 175 -19.64 6.21 -12.72
CA PHE A 175 -18.55 5.65 -11.93
C PHE A 175 -17.18 6.19 -12.35
N SER A 176 -16.96 6.45 -13.65
CA SER A 176 -15.72 7.07 -14.12
C SER A 176 -15.50 8.46 -13.50
N VAL A 177 -16.57 9.27 -13.43
CA VAL A 177 -16.54 10.60 -12.79
C VAL A 177 -16.26 10.48 -11.29
N ILE A 178 -16.94 9.56 -10.58
CA ILE A 178 -16.70 9.35 -9.14
C ILE A 178 -15.26 8.92 -8.87
N ILE A 179 -14.74 7.96 -9.63
CA ILE A 179 -13.35 7.49 -9.52
C ILE A 179 -12.38 8.65 -9.79
N GLU A 180 -12.64 9.49 -10.79
CA GLU A 180 -11.81 10.65 -11.08
C GLU A 180 -11.81 11.66 -9.93
N GLN A 181 -12.99 11.96 -9.36
CA GLN A 181 -13.09 12.84 -8.18
C GLN A 181 -12.27 12.30 -7.00
N LEU A 182 -12.37 11.01 -6.69
CA LEU A 182 -11.56 10.38 -5.65
C LEU A 182 -10.06 10.49 -5.96
N LYS A 183 -9.62 10.22 -7.19
CA LYS A 183 -8.21 10.39 -7.59
C LYS A 183 -7.72 11.83 -7.44
N LEU A 184 -8.57 12.80 -7.76
CA LEU A 184 -8.23 14.22 -7.62
C LEU A 184 -8.01 14.61 -6.16
N THR A 185 -8.73 14.01 -5.20
CA THR A 185 -8.47 14.26 -3.76
C THR A 185 -7.10 13.77 -3.30
N LEU A 186 -6.53 12.76 -3.98
CA LEU A 186 -5.22 12.19 -3.67
C LEU A 186 -4.06 12.93 -4.33
N SER A 187 -4.33 13.69 -5.40
CA SER A 187 -3.29 14.31 -6.21
C SER A 187 -2.99 15.74 -5.78
N SER A 188 -1.71 16.09 -5.67
CA SER A 188 -1.28 17.48 -5.51
C SER A 188 -1.45 18.31 -6.77
N LYS A 189 -1.47 17.66 -7.95
CA LYS A 189 -1.67 18.29 -9.26
C LYS A 189 -2.85 17.63 -9.96
N HIS A 190 -3.91 18.40 -10.15
CA HIS A 190 -5.11 17.91 -10.80
C HIS A 190 -4.88 17.70 -12.30
N ILE A 191 -5.02 16.44 -12.72
CA ILE A 191 -5.02 16.02 -14.13
C ILE A 191 -6.42 15.45 -14.38
N TYR A 192 -7.11 16.05 -15.34
CA TYR A 192 -8.49 15.71 -15.66
C TYR A 192 -8.55 14.85 -16.91
N SER A 193 -9.50 13.93 -16.98
CA SER A 193 -9.80 13.21 -18.21
C SER A 193 -10.47 14.13 -19.24
N THR A 194 -10.39 13.76 -20.52
CA THR A 194 -11.06 14.50 -21.59
C THR A 194 -12.57 14.54 -21.38
N GLU A 195 -13.18 13.44 -20.95
CA GLU A 195 -14.62 13.34 -20.68
C GLU A 195 -15.05 14.29 -19.56
N PHE A 196 -14.29 14.31 -18.45
CA PHE A 196 -14.58 15.20 -17.35
C PHE A 196 -14.39 16.68 -17.72
N LEU A 197 -13.38 17.00 -18.54
CA LEU A 197 -13.19 18.35 -19.06
C LEU A 197 -14.35 18.80 -19.96
N LEU A 198 -14.86 17.90 -20.81
CA LEU A 198 -16.04 18.19 -21.64
C LEU A 198 -17.29 18.41 -20.78
N LEU A 199 -17.48 17.59 -19.75
CA LEU A 199 -18.57 17.77 -18.77
C LEU A 199 -18.44 19.11 -18.04
N ALA A 200 -17.25 19.44 -17.54
CA ALA A 200 -16.98 20.70 -16.86
C ALA A 200 -17.19 21.91 -17.78
N ALA A 201 -16.77 21.82 -19.05
CA ALA A 201 -17.00 22.87 -20.04
C ALA A 201 -18.49 23.05 -20.32
N LYS A 202 -19.25 21.97 -20.54
CA LYS A 202 -20.71 22.03 -20.69
C LYS A 202 -21.35 22.70 -19.48
N PHE A 203 -21.01 22.25 -18.27
CA PHE A 203 -21.56 22.82 -17.05
C PHE A 203 -21.25 24.32 -16.92
N TYR A 204 -20.02 24.72 -17.24
CA TYR A 204 -19.62 26.13 -17.24
C TYR A 204 -20.40 26.97 -18.28
N PHE A 205 -20.54 26.51 -19.52
CA PHE A 205 -21.17 27.28 -20.58
C PHE A 205 -22.70 27.41 -20.40
N PHE A 206 -23.36 26.37 -19.89
CA PHE A 206 -24.80 26.41 -19.64
C PHE A 206 -25.15 27.09 -18.32
N TYR A 207 -24.34 26.92 -17.27
CA TYR A 207 -24.63 27.44 -15.92
C TYR A 207 -23.39 28.04 -15.24
N PRO A 208 -22.88 29.20 -15.71
CA PRO A 208 -21.63 29.78 -15.21
C PRO A 208 -21.61 30.11 -13.71
N ALA A 209 -22.74 30.60 -13.19
CA ALA A 209 -22.89 30.95 -11.78
C ALA A 209 -22.87 29.71 -10.87
N ALA A 210 -23.60 28.66 -11.26
CA ALA A 210 -23.59 27.37 -10.56
C ALA A 210 -22.19 26.75 -10.61
N TYR A 211 -21.53 26.75 -11.78
CA TYR A 211 -20.16 26.24 -11.92
C TYR A 211 -19.19 26.94 -10.96
N SER A 212 -19.26 28.28 -10.90
CA SER A 212 -18.39 29.08 -10.04
C SER A 212 -18.64 28.78 -8.55
N PHE A 213 -19.91 28.59 -8.16
CA PHE A 213 -20.29 28.17 -6.81
C PHE A 213 -19.81 26.75 -6.47
N THR A 214 -19.99 25.79 -7.37
CA THR A 214 -19.55 24.40 -7.14
C THR A 214 -18.02 24.31 -7.07
N HIS A 215 -17.31 25.06 -7.90
CA HIS A 215 -15.85 25.15 -7.88
C HIS A 215 -15.35 25.82 -6.59
N SER A 216 -15.98 26.92 -6.13
CA SER A 216 -15.54 27.64 -4.93
C SER A 216 -15.85 26.90 -3.63
N SER A 217 -16.99 26.19 -3.58
CA SER A 217 -17.40 25.36 -2.43
C SER A 217 -16.56 24.09 -2.25
N LYS A 218 -15.75 23.71 -3.24
CA LYS A 218 -14.92 22.49 -3.24
C LYS A 218 -15.71 21.19 -3.04
N ILE A 219 -17.02 21.21 -3.31
CA ILE A 219 -17.87 20.02 -3.29
C ILE A 219 -17.43 19.06 -4.41
N LEU A 220 -17.11 19.62 -5.58
CA LEU A 220 -16.49 18.91 -6.69
C LEU A 220 -15.16 19.57 -7.04
N ILE A 221 -14.14 18.75 -7.32
CA ILE A 221 -12.86 19.23 -7.84
C ILE A 221 -13.03 19.44 -9.34
N LEU A 222 -13.37 20.67 -9.70
CA LEU A 222 -13.59 21.12 -11.07
C LEU A 222 -12.34 21.80 -11.65
N SER A 223 -12.17 21.72 -12.96
CA SER A 223 -11.06 22.40 -13.64
C SER A 223 -11.17 23.92 -13.52
N HIS A 224 -10.02 24.60 -13.42
CA HIS A 224 -10.03 26.05 -13.30
C HIS A 224 -10.54 26.71 -14.60
N LEU A 225 -11.29 27.81 -14.47
CA LEU A 225 -11.90 28.54 -15.60
C LEU A 225 -10.89 28.92 -16.70
N VAL A 226 -9.68 29.33 -16.30
CA VAL A 226 -8.60 29.69 -17.23
C VAL A 226 -8.19 28.49 -18.09
N TYR A 227 -8.23 27.27 -17.55
CA TYR A 227 -7.88 26.06 -18.27
C TYR A 227 -8.94 25.72 -19.32
N ILE A 228 -10.23 25.79 -18.97
CA ILE A 228 -11.34 25.60 -19.92
C ILE A 228 -11.27 26.63 -21.06
N LYS A 229 -11.04 27.92 -20.73
CA LYS A 229 -10.90 28.97 -21.73
C LYS A 229 -9.69 28.75 -22.65
N LYS A 230 -8.56 28.30 -22.11
CA LYS A 230 -7.37 27.93 -22.91
C LYS A 230 -7.65 26.78 -23.87
N LEU A 231 -8.37 25.74 -23.41
CA LEU A 231 -8.76 24.61 -24.27
C LEU A 231 -9.70 25.05 -25.38
N SER A 232 -10.70 25.87 -25.06
CA SER A 232 -11.61 26.47 -26.05
C SER A 232 -10.86 27.32 -27.07
N ASN A 233 -9.85 28.08 -26.64
CA ASN A 233 -9.02 28.90 -27.52
C ASN A 233 -7.99 28.09 -28.32
N ALA A 234 -7.65 26.88 -27.89
CA ALA A 234 -6.78 25.96 -28.62
C ALA A 234 -7.56 25.21 -29.72
N LEU A 235 -8.85 24.96 -29.49
CA LEU A 235 -9.82 24.46 -30.47
C LEU A 235 -10.23 25.56 -31.47
N LYS A 236 -9.29 26.43 -31.89
CA LYS A 236 -9.55 27.34 -33.00
C LYS A 236 -10.04 26.48 -34.16
N GLY A 237 -11.34 26.56 -34.43
CA GLY A 237 -11.90 26.05 -35.67
C GLY A 237 -11.13 26.69 -36.83
N PRO A 238 -11.25 26.14 -38.05
CA PRO A 238 -10.84 26.89 -39.22
C PRO A 238 -11.37 28.31 -39.07
N SER A 239 -10.55 29.29 -39.44
CA SER A 239 -10.74 30.74 -39.29
C SER A 239 -11.96 31.30 -40.04
N SER A 240 -13.04 30.53 -40.17
CA SER A 240 -14.30 30.83 -40.82
C SER A 240 -15.52 30.60 -39.91
N VAL A 241 -15.36 30.12 -38.67
CA VAL A 241 -16.46 30.12 -37.68
C VAL A 241 -16.28 31.28 -36.72
N SER A 242 -16.18 32.49 -37.27
CA SER A 242 -16.67 33.65 -36.54
C SER A 242 -18.17 33.43 -36.32
N ASN A 243 -18.66 33.87 -35.16
CA ASN A 243 -20.06 33.83 -34.72
C ASN A 243 -21.01 34.66 -35.61
N ASN A 244 -20.91 34.58 -36.94
CA ASN A 244 -21.73 35.31 -37.89
C ASN A 244 -22.63 34.41 -38.74
N ASN A 245 -22.67 33.09 -38.57
CA ASN A 245 -23.67 32.29 -39.29
C ASN A 245 -25.09 32.56 -38.78
N HIS A 246 -25.27 32.68 -37.47
CA HIS A 246 -26.55 33.09 -36.89
C HIS A 246 -26.85 34.55 -37.22
N THR A 247 -25.86 35.45 -37.15
CA THR A 247 -26.00 36.87 -37.49
C THR A 247 -26.31 37.07 -38.98
N MET A 248 -25.66 36.34 -39.89
CA MET A 248 -25.96 36.35 -41.33
C MET A 248 -27.31 35.71 -41.62
N TYR A 249 -27.70 34.66 -40.90
CA TYR A 249 -29.04 34.09 -41.03
C TYR A 249 -30.11 35.09 -40.58
N PHE A 250 -29.91 35.79 -39.45
CA PHE A 250 -30.81 36.84 -39.00
C PHE A 250 -30.82 38.06 -39.93
N GLN A 251 -29.68 38.44 -40.51
CA GLN A 251 -29.60 39.51 -41.51
C GLN A 251 -30.32 39.13 -42.81
N LYS A 252 -30.07 37.93 -43.37
CA LYS A 252 -30.79 37.44 -44.56
C LYS A 252 -32.28 37.27 -44.29
N LYS A 253 -32.66 36.75 -43.12
CA LYS A 253 -34.06 36.62 -42.73
C LYS A 253 -34.71 38.00 -42.59
N ASN A 254 -34.00 38.98 -42.03
CA ASN A 254 -34.47 40.36 -41.96
C ASN A 254 -34.58 41.01 -43.36
N GLU A 255 -33.69 40.71 -44.29
CA GLU A 255 -33.78 41.18 -45.68
C GLU A 255 -34.98 40.57 -46.43
N MET A 256 -35.35 39.33 -46.10
CA MET A 256 -36.50 38.62 -46.68
C MET A 256 -37.86 39.00 -46.08
N LEU A 257 -37.88 39.69 -44.92
CA LEU A 257 -39.12 40.13 -44.29
C LEU A 257 -39.64 41.43 -44.92
N SER A 258 -40.94 41.49 -45.12
CA SER A 258 -41.65 42.68 -45.62
C SER A 258 -41.69 43.78 -44.56
N PRO A 259 -41.85 45.07 -44.93
CA PRO A 259 -41.77 46.19 -43.98
C PRO A 259 -42.73 46.11 -42.78
N HIS A 260 -43.88 45.47 -42.95
CA HIS A 260 -44.89 45.28 -41.91
C HIS A 260 -44.56 44.13 -40.94
N GLU A 261 -43.65 43.24 -41.31
CA GLU A 261 -43.21 42.10 -40.47
C GLU A 261 -42.02 42.47 -39.58
N LYS A 262 -41.43 43.66 -39.77
CA LYS A 262 -40.26 44.17 -39.03
C LYS A 262 -40.59 45.00 -37.79
N LEU A 263 -41.88 45.23 -37.51
CA LEU A 263 -42.38 46.16 -36.50
C LEU A 263 -43.03 45.47 -35.29
N ILE A 264 -42.51 44.31 -34.88
CA ILE A 264 -42.88 43.65 -33.61
C ILE A 264 -41.65 43.52 -32.73
#